data_AF-A0A8C6GPM5-F1
#
_entry.id   AF-A0A8C6GPM5-F1
#
_cell.length_a   1.000
_cell.length_b   1.000
_cell.length_c   1.000
_cell.angle_alpha   90.00
_cell.angle_beta   90.00
_cell.angle_gamma   90.00
#
_symmetry.space_group_name_H-M   'P 1'
#
loop_
_entity.id
_entity.type
_entity.pdbx_description
1 polymer ?
#
loop_
_entity_poly.entity_id
_entity_poly.type
_entity_poly.pdbx_seq_one_letter_code
_entity_poly.pdbx_strand_id
1 'polypeptide(L)'
;TIVDGVDPSANPSTPGPSCSLIGLRGARLADVVLGRGTRAGKMASSDGKPGGVFDHHVQTAVCDSRAKYREGRRPRAVKVYTINLESQYLLIQGVPAVGAMKELVERFALYGAIEQYNALDEYPAEDFTEVYLIKFVKLQSAR
;
A
#
# COMPACT_ATOMS: atom_id res chain seq x y z
N THR A 1 7.88 -54.40 20.80
CA THR A 1 7.05 -53.35 21.44
C THR A 1 6.51 -52.49 20.32
N ILE A 2 5.48 -52.98 19.61
CA ILE A 2 4.07 -52.59 19.80
C ILE A 2 3.91 -51.07 19.73
N VAL A 3 3.50 -50.54 18.58
CA VAL A 3 2.13 -50.07 18.30
C VAL A 3 1.96 -49.80 16.80
N ASP A 4 0.98 -50.50 16.21
CA ASP A 4 -0.09 -50.04 15.29
C ASP A 4 0.26 -49.00 14.21
N GLY A 5 0.07 -49.22 12.89
CA GLY A 5 -1.02 -49.90 12.21
C GLY A 5 -2.22 -48.97 12.05
N VAL A 6 -2.48 -48.50 10.81
CA VAL A 6 -3.77 -48.06 10.22
C VAL A 6 -3.55 -46.91 9.21
N ASP A 7 -3.59 -47.24 7.92
CA ASP A 7 -4.05 -46.32 6.87
C ASP A 7 -5.57 -46.18 6.99
N PRO A 8 -6.16 -45.00 6.71
CA PRO A 8 -7.02 -44.98 5.52
C PRO A 8 -7.12 -43.63 4.79
N SER A 9 -7.02 -43.73 3.46
CA SER A 9 -7.91 -43.08 2.49
C SER A 9 -9.21 -42.51 3.08
N ALA A 10 -9.37 -41.17 3.05
CA ALA A 10 -10.67 -40.52 2.90
C ALA A 10 -10.48 -39.03 2.53
N ASN A 11 -10.56 -38.72 1.24
CA ASN A 11 -10.88 -37.37 0.76
C ASN A 11 -12.39 -37.13 0.89
N PRO A 12 -12.83 -35.94 1.29
CA PRO A 12 -14.11 -35.42 0.82
C PRO A 12 -13.92 -34.10 0.06
N SER A 13 -13.88 -34.23 -1.27
CA SER A 13 -14.38 -33.22 -2.19
C SER A 13 -15.90 -33.19 -2.14
N THR A 14 -16.53 -32.03 -2.00
CA THR A 14 -17.91 -31.74 -2.45
C THR A 14 -18.28 -30.25 -2.24
N PRO A 15 -19.33 -29.71 -2.89
CA PRO A 15 -19.20 -28.61 -3.84
C PRO A 15 -19.88 -27.31 -3.35
N GLY A 16 -19.69 -26.21 -4.10
CA GLY A 16 -20.31 -24.92 -3.80
C GLY A 16 -21.84 -24.89 -3.99
N PRO A 17 -22.54 -23.81 -3.61
CA PRO A 17 -23.92 -23.60 -4.03
C PRO A 17 -23.97 -22.64 -5.23
N SER A 18 -24.20 -23.19 -6.41
CA SER A 18 -25.00 -22.50 -7.43
C SER A 18 -26.42 -22.35 -6.87
N CYS A 19 -26.96 -21.13 -6.82
CA CYS A 19 -28.37 -20.94 -6.54
C CYS A 19 -28.95 -20.01 -7.60
N SER A 20 -29.28 -20.59 -8.74
CA SER A 20 -30.20 -20.02 -9.72
C SER A 20 -31.45 -20.90 -9.80
N LEU A 21 -32.58 -20.18 -9.71
CA LEU A 21 -33.95 -20.50 -10.16
C LEU A 21 -35.00 -21.00 -9.14
N ILE A 22 -35.91 -20.05 -8.90
CA ILE A 22 -37.38 -20.15 -8.91
C ILE A 22 -38.06 -20.67 -7.64
N GLY A 23 -38.61 -19.71 -6.89
CA GLY A 23 -39.71 -19.88 -5.94
C GLY A 23 -40.49 -18.57 -5.83
N LEU A 24 -41.47 -18.37 -6.70
CA LEU A 24 -42.48 -17.33 -6.56
C LEU A 24 -43.25 -17.53 -5.25
N ARG A 25 -43.27 -16.51 -4.37
CA ARG A 25 -44.45 -15.93 -3.69
C ARG A 25 -44.05 -15.31 -2.33
N GLY A 26 -44.33 -14.01 -2.19
CA GLY A 26 -44.39 -13.35 -0.88
C GLY A 26 -43.84 -11.93 -0.88
N ALA A 27 -44.62 -10.97 -1.36
CA ALA A 27 -44.32 -9.55 -1.20
C ALA A 27 -44.45 -9.11 0.27
N ARG A 28 -43.39 -8.51 0.83
CA ARG A 28 -43.39 -7.46 1.88
C ARG A 28 -42.12 -6.64 1.62
N LEU A 29 -42.19 -5.46 0.99
CA LEU A 29 -42.53 -4.13 1.52
C LEU A 29 -41.72 -3.75 2.78
N ALA A 30 -40.87 -2.71 2.61
CA ALA A 30 -39.95 -2.05 3.56
C ALA A 30 -38.67 -2.88 3.88
N ASP A 31 -37.43 -2.41 3.67
CA ASP A 31 -36.89 -1.09 3.98
C ASP A 31 -35.96 -0.51 2.90
N VAL A 32 -36.24 0.75 2.55
CA VAL A 32 -35.31 1.67 1.92
C VAL A 32 -34.34 2.15 3.02
N VAL A 33 -33.12 1.63 3.08
CA VAL A 33 -32.04 2.31 3.81
C VAL A 33 -31.28 3.20 2.84
N LEU A 34 -31.79 4.42 2.72
CA LEU A 34 -31.07 5.60 2.28
C LEU A 34 -29.83 5.80 3.18
N GLY A 35 -28.68 5.33 2.72
CA GLY A 35 -27.37 5.74 3.25
C GLY A 35 -27.01 7.15 2.81
N ARG A 36 -27.78 8.14 3.28
CA ARG A 36 -27.52 9.58 3.10
C ARG A 36 -26.19 9.99 3.76
N GLY A 37 -25.32 10.64 2.99
CA GLY A 37 -24.70 11.90 3.41
C GLY A 37 -23.19 11.88 3.66
N THR A 38 -22.40 12.23 2.63
CA THR A 38 -21.11 12.90 2.81
C THR A 38 -21.36 14.31 3.38
N ARG A 39 -21.43 14.43 4.71
CA ARG A 39 -21.39 15.74 5.37
C ARG A 39 -19.95 16.24 5.39
N ALA A 40 -19.56 16.96 4.34
CA ALA A 40 -18.38 17.82 4.39
C ALA A 40 -18.70 18.99 5.35
N GLY A 41 -18.24 18.89 6.58
CA GLY A 41 -18.29 19.97 7.56
C GLY A 41 -17.39 21.12 7.08
N LYS A 42 -18.01 22.21 6.64
CA LYS A 42 -17.33 23.44 6.24
C LYS A 42 -16.93 24.19 7.52
N MET A 43 -15.68 24.04 7.97
CA MET A 43 -15.12 24.90 9.01
C MET A 43 -14.59 26.18 8.38
N ALA A 44 -15.05 27.32 8.89
CA ALA A 44 -14.55 28.64 8.52
C ALA A 44 -13.20 28.88 9.21
N SER A 45 -12.18 29.23 8.44
CA SER A 45 -10.99 29.89 8.99
C SER A 45 -11.28 31.39 9.06
N SER A 46 -10.83 32.05 10.13
CA SER A 46 -11.11 33.46 10.45
C SER A 46 -10.51 34.47 9.46
N ASP A 47 -9.69 34.03 8.53
CA ASP A 47 -9.21 34.83 7.41
C ASP A 47 -9.81 34.27 6.13
N GLY A 48 -10.63 35.07 5.42
CA GLY A 48 -11.46 34.71 4.28
C GLY A 48 -10.72 34.22 3.01
N LYS A 49 -9.58 33.56 3.14
CA LYS A 49 -8.95 32.76 2.10
C LYS A 49 -9.24 31.29 2.39
N PRO A 50 -9.86 30.52 1.47
CA PRO A 50 -9.91 29.08 1.63
C PRO A 50 -8.46 28.59 1.68
N GLY A 51 -8.00 28.19 2.86
CA GLY A 51 -6.73 27.47 2.99
C GLY A 51 -6.78 26.32 1.99
N GLY A 52 -5.81 26.25 1.09
CA GLY A 52 -5.76 25.22 0.06
C GLY A 52 -5.93 23.85 0.70
N VAL A 53 -6.86 23.06 0.18
CA VAL A 53 -7.02 21.67 0.62
C VAL A 53 -5.76 20.96 0.17
N PHE A 54 -4.85 20.69 1.10
CA PHE A 54 -3.70 19.86 0.79
C PHE A 54 -4.19 18.44 0.48
N ASP A 55 -3.60 17.78 -0.52
CA ASP A 55 -4.04 16.45 -0.99
C ASP A 55 -4.11 15.39 0.12
N HIS A 56 -3.38 15.58 1.21
CA HIS A 56 -3.41 14.68 2.37
C HIS A 56 -4.59 14.91 3.33
N HIS A 57 -5.32 16.03 3.21
CA HIS A 57 -6.58 16.29 3.92
C HIS A 57 -7.80 15.77 3.16
N VAL A 58 -7.63 15.38 1.90
CA VAL A 58 -8.71 14.80 1.08
C VAL A 58 -9.03 13.40 1.62
N GLN A 59 -10.27 13.21 2.06
CA GLN A 59 -10.73 11.90 2.51
C GLN A 59 -10.80 10.95 1.32
N THR A 60 -9.99 9.89 1.36
CA THR A 60 -10.00 8.82 0.37
C THR A 60 -11.28 7.97 0.51
N ALA A 61 -11.62 7.21 -0.53
CA ALA A 61 -12.71 6.24 -0.47
C ALA A 61 -12.51 5.21 0.65
N VAL A 62 -13.62 4.65 1.12
CA VAL A 62 -13.64 3.59 2.13
C VAL A 62 -12.89 2.35 1.60
N CYS A 63 -12.16 1.67 2.48
CA CYS A 63 -11.48 0.42 2.16
C CYS A 63 -12.41 -0.78 2.37
N ASP A 64 -12.77 -1.47 1.29
CA ASP A 64 -13.64 -2.66 1.31
C ASP A 64 -12.85 -3.98 1.37
N SER A 65 -11.53 -3.95 1.11
CA SER A 65 -10.65 -5.12 1.14
C SER A 65 -10.20 -5.52 2.56
N ARG A 66 -10.83 -4.97 3.59
CA ARG A 66 -10.43 -5.19 4.99
C ARG A 66 -10.98 -6.52 5.46
N ALA A 67 -10.18 -7.28 6.21
CA ALA A 67 -10.67 -8.53 6.79
C ALA A 67 -11.72 -8.24 7.88
N LYS A 68 -12.82 -9.01 7.88
CA LYS A 68 -13.99 -8.83 8.77
C LYS A 68 -13.66 -8.69 10.26
N TYR A 69 -12.63 -9.39 10.74
CA TYR A 69 -12.20 -9.30 12.15
C TYR A 69 -11.48 -8.00 12.51
N ARG A 70 -10.96 -7.26 11.52
CA ARG A 70 -10.27 -5.96 11.70
C ARG A 70 -11.19 -4.78 11.41
N GLU A 71 -12.40 -5.00 10.91
CA GLU A 71 -13.35 -3.95 10.59
C GLU A 71 -13.81 -3.24 11.87
N GLY A 72 -13.75 -1.91 11.85
CA GLY A 72 -14.30 -1.10 12.94
C GLY A 72 -15.81 -0.90 12.76
N ARG A 73 -16.49 -0.41 13.79
CA ARG A 73 -17.94 -0.08 13.73
C ARG A 73 -18.33 0.92 12.63
N ARG A 74 -17.37 1.69 12.10
CA ARG A 74 -17.61 2.68 11.05
C ARG A 74 -16.67 2.41 9.88
N PRO A 75 -17.18 2.44 8.63
CA PRO A 75 -16.33 2.38 7.46
C PRO A 75 -15.35 3.55 7.47
N ARG A 76 -14.06 3.26 7.28
CA ARG A 76 -12.97 4.24 7.30
C ARG A 76 -12.07 3.98 6.09
N ALA A 77 -11.59 5.05 5.47
CA ALA A 77 -10.47 4.95 4.56
C ALA A 77 -9.20 4.55 5.34
N VAL A 78 -8.39 3.68 4.75
CA VAL A 78 -7.11 3.25 5.31
C VAL A 78 -6.01 3.81 4.42
N LYS A 79 -5.09 4.57 5.00
CA LYS A 79 -3.87 5.01 4.32
C LYS A 79 -2.71 4.18 4.83
N VAL A 80 -2.05 3.49 3.91
CA VAL A 80 -0.86 2.69 4.21
C VAL A 80 0.36 3.58 4.06
N TYR A 81 1.12 3.66 5.14
CA TYR A 81 2.41 4.33 5.18
C TYR A 81 3.47 3.24 5.20
N THR A 82 4.03 2.95 4.04
CA THR A 82 5.17 2.04 3.89
C THR A 82 6.43 2.84 3.73
N ILE A 83 7.57 2.26 4.10
CA ILE A 83 8.90 2.86 3.97
C ILE A 83 9.06 3.46 2.56
N ASN A 84 8.73 2.71 1.50
CA ASN A 84 8.84 3.17 0.11
C ASN A 84 8.00 4.42 -0.24
N LEU A 85 6.94 4.73 0.51
CA LEU A 85 6.09 5.90 0.27
C LEU A 85 6.55 7.14 1.06
N GLU A 86 7.45 6.96 2.02
CA GLU A 86 7.89 7.98 2.97
C GLU A 86 9.41 8.15 3.02
N SER A 87 10.17 7.27 2.37
CA SER A 87 11.62 7.31 2.32
C SER A 87 12.10 8.24 1.23
N GLN A 88 13.06 9.11 1.57
CA GLN A 88 13.84 9.90 0.60
C GLN A 88 15.14 9.20 0.18
N TYR A 89 15.37 8.00 0.70
CA TYR A 89 16.59 7.23 0.52
C TYR A 89 16.37 6.12 -0.49
N LEU A 90 17.30 5.97 -1.42
CA LEU A 90 17.39 4.83 -2.34
C LEU A 90 18.66 4.05 -2.07
N LEU A 91 18.52 2.73 -1.98
CA LEU A 91 19.63 1.78 -1.95
C LEU A 91 19.81 1.19 -3.35
N ILE A 92 20.99 1.33 -3.92
CA ILE A 92 21.30 0.88 -5.28
C ILE A 92 22.36 -0.21 -5.17
N GLN A 93 22.02 -1.41 -5.66
CA GLN A 93 22.89 -2.57 -5.68
C GLN A 93 23.31 -2.88 -7.11
N GLY A 94 24.46 -3.55 -7.28
CA GLY A 94 24.94 -3.97 -8.60
C GLY A 94 25.57 -2.84 -9.42
N VAL A 95 26.09 -1.80 -8.78
CA VAL A 95 26.84 -0.76 -9.50
C VAL A 95 28.22 -1.30 -9.83
N PRO A 96 28.65 -1.33 -11.10
CA PRO A 96 29.95 -1.86 -11.45
C PRO A 96 31.08 -0.98 -10.86
N ALA A 97 32.09 -1.61 -10.26
CA ALA A 97 33.25 -0.96 -9.64
C ALA A 97 34.18 -0.20 -10.64
N VAL A 98 33.75 -0.04 -11.90
CA VAL A 98 34.45 0.72 -12.96
C VAL A 98 34.33 2.24 -12.72
N GLY A 99 33.82 2.68 -11.56
CA GLY A 99 33.70 4.09 -11.21
C GLY A 99 32.54 4.81 -11.90
N ALA A 100 31.42 4.11 -12.13
CA ALA A 100 30.23 4.65 -12.80
C ALA A 100 29.42 5.66 -11.94
N MET A 101 29.96 6.11 -10.82
CA MET A 101 29.28 7.01 -9.86
C MET A 101 28.82 8.32 -10.50
N LYS A 102 29.62 8.92 -11.41
CA LYS A 102 29.26 10.19 -12.08
C LYS A 102 28.04 10.03 -12.98
N GLU A 103 28.03 8.99 -13.82
CA GLU A 103 26.90 8.69 -14.70
C GLU A 103 25.63 8.39 -13.90
N LEU A 104 25.80 7.72 -12.75
CA LEU A 104 24.71 7.38 -11.86
C LEU A 104 24.07 8.65 -11.30
N VAL A 105 24.88 9.57 -10.74
CA VAL A 105 24.40 10.87 -10.23
C VAL A 105 23.73 11.69 -11.34
N GLU A 106 24.30 11.74 -12.55
CA GLU A 106 23.71 12.46 -13.68
C GLU A 106 22.34 11.91 -14.08
N ARG A 107 22.17 10.58 -14.11
CA ARG A 107 20.88 9.95 -14.39
C ARG A 107 19.86 10.23 -13.29
N PHE A 108 20.27 10.21 -12.02
CA PHE A 108 19.35 10.49 -10.91
C PHE A 108 18.98 11.97 -10.79
N ALA A 109 19.85 12.88 -11.23
CA ALA A 109 19.57 14.30 -11.29
C ALA A 109 18.38 14.64 -12.20
N LEU A 110 18.03 13.77 -13.16
CA LEU A 110 16.85 13.95 -14.02
C LEU A 110 15.53 13.78 -13.25
N TYR A 111 15.51 12.96 -12.20
CA TYR A 111 14.30 12.70 -11.41
C TYR A 111 14.12 13.70 -10.27
N GLY A 112 15.21 14.30 -9.78
CA GLY A 112 15.15 15.33 -8.76
C GLY A 112 16.50 15.77 -8.21
N ALA A 113 16.45 16.78 -7.36
CA ALA A 113 17.64 17.27 -6.67
C ALA A 113 18.10 16.25 -5.62
N ILE A 114 19.36 15.83 -5.75
CA ILE A 114 20.05 14.94 -4.83
C ILE A 114 20.68 15.80 -3.72
N GLU A 115 20.47 15.40 -2.47
CA GLU A 115 21.07 16.06 -1.31
C GLU A 115 22.43 15.45 -0.97
N GLN A 116 22.50 14.12 -0.90
CA GLN A 116 23.70 13.37 -0.50
C GLN A 116 23.77 12.05 -1.26
N TYR A 117 24.98 11.60 -1.57
CA TYR A 117 25.27 10.28 -2.12
C TYR A 117 26.49 9.70 -1.38
N ASN A 118 26.35 8.50 -0.84
CA ASN A 118 27.40 7.81 -0.09
C ASN A 118 27.60 6.41 -0.67
N ALA A 119 28.85 6.00 -0.89
CA ALA A 119 29.19 4.60 -1.12
C ALA A 119 29.16 3.85 0.22
N LEU A 120 28.50 2.69 0.25
CA LEU A 120 28.52 1.81 1.42
C LEU A 120 29.50 0.67 1.20
N ASP A 121 30.70 0.83 1.75
CA ASP A 121 31.75 -0.19 1.70
C ASP A 121 31.48 -1.36 2.66
N GLU A 122 30.74 -1.13 3.75
CA GLU A 122 30.43 -2.13 4.78
C GLU A 122 29.19 -2.98 4.45
N TYR A 123 28.45 -2.63 3.39
CA TYR A 123 27.26 -3.38 3.01
C TYR A 123 27.65 -4.60 2.15
N PRO A 124 27.06 -5.78 2.37
CA PRO A 124 27.39 -6.97 1.58
C PRO A 124 27.07 -6.72 0.10
N ALA A 125 28.11 -6.75 -0.74
CA ALA A 125 28.04 -6.58 -2.18
C ALA A 125 28.58 -7.81 -2.91
N GLU A 126 28.13 -8.03 -4.14
CA GLU A 126 28.68 -9.06 -5.01
C GLU A 126 30.06 -8.63 -5.54
N ASP A 127 30.88 -9.61 -5.95
CA ASP A 127 32.20 -9.34 -6.51
C ASP A 127 32.10 -8.35 -7.69
N PHE A 128 32.99 -7.35 -7.68
CA PHE A 128 33.05 -6.28 -8.69
C PHE A 128 31.84 -5.32 -8.70
N THR A 129 30.99 -5.38 -7.67
CA THR A 129 29.87 -4.45 -7.50
C THR A 129 29.98 -3.66 -6.21
N GLU A 130 29.46 -2.44 -6.25
CA GLU A 130 29.40 -1.51 -5.14
C GLU A 130 27.94 -1.17 -4.85
N VAL A 131 27.67 -0.80 -3.60
CA VAL A 131 26.36 -0.41 -3.12
C VAL A 131 26.37 1.07 -2.76
N TYR A 132 25.37 1.80 -3.26
CA TYR A 132 25.25 3.24 -3.03
C TYR A 132 23.95 3.57 -2.31
N LEU A 133 24.03 4.57 -1.43
CA LEU A 133 22.87 5.19 -0.80
C LEU A 133 22.74 6.63 -1.27
N ILE A 134 21.60 6.94 -1.89
CA ILE A 134 21.28 8.27 -2.41
C ILE A 134 20.13 8.84 -1.61
N LYS A 135 20.26 10.11 -1.21
CA LYS A 135 19.22 10.88 -0.53
C LYS A 135 18.71 11.99 -1.45
N PHE A 136 17.41 12.00 -1.72
CA PHE A 136 16.74 13.09 -2.44
C PHE A 136 16.19 14.15 -1.50
N VAL A 137 16.07 15.38 -2.00
CA VAL A 137 15.42 16.47 -1.24
C VAL A 137 13.90 16.28 -1.14
N LYS A 138 13.29 15.66 -2.17
CA LYS A 138 11.84 15.47 -2.27
C LYS A 138 11.49 13.99 -2.23
N LEU A 139 10.45 13.66 -1.46
CA LEU A 139 9.87 12.31 -1.38
C LEU A 139 9.38 11.78 -2.74
N GLN A 140 8.80 12.65 -3.58
CA GLN A 140 8.26 12.25 -4.88
C GLN A 140 9.36 11.84 -5.88
N SER A 141 10.59 12.32 -5.69
CA SER A 141 11.72 11.97 -6.54
C SER A 141 12.36 10.63 -6.17
N ALA A 142 12.15 10.17 -4.92
CA ALA A 142 12.63 8.88 -4.44
C ALA A 142 11.61 7.75 -4.65
N ARG A 143 10.49 8.03 -5.33
CA ARG A 143 9.40 7.09 -5.56
C ARG A 143 9.38 6.57 -6.99
#